data_AF-X8I040-F1
#
_entry.id   AF-X8I040-F1
#
_cell.length_a   1.000
_cell.length_b   1.000
_cell.length_c   1.000
_cell.angle_alpha   90.00
_cell.angle_beta   90.00
_cell.angle_gamma   90.00
#
_symmetry.space_group_name_H-M   'P 1'
#
loop_
_entity.id
_entity.type
_entity.pdbx_description
1 polymer ?
#
loop_
_entity_poly.entity_id
_entity_poly.type
_entity_poly.pdbx_seq_one_letter_code
_entity_poly.pdbx_strand_id
1 'polypeptide(L)'
;MKILMKYDEGKNGLFSAYRMNGVGTGYYKVRSMMVDNEKVYIYAKMFSILYIPTPITLGYLLCYNKDKILASFSNAAFKEAKKEIEETVLHL
;
A
#
# COMPACT_ATOMS: atom_id res chain seq x y z
N MET A 1 4.84 6.57 -11.31
CA MET A 1 4.86 5.08 -11.26
C MET A 1 6.27 4.51 -11.11
N LYS A 2 7.26 4.94 -11.91
CA LYS A 2 8.65 4.42 -11.86
C LYS A 2 9.29 4.43 -10.46
N ILE A 3 9.19 5.55 -9.73
CA ILE A 3 9.73 5.65 -8.36
C ILE A 3 9.08 4.60 -7.45
N LEU A 4 7.76 4.44 -7.47
CA LEU A 4 7.09 3.43 -6.64
C LEU A 4 7.53 2.01 -7.02
N MET A 5 7.62 1.66 -8.30
CA MET A 5 8.03 0.31 -8.71
C MET A 5 9.48 -0.03 -8.34
N LYS A 6 10.38 0.96 -8.25
CA LYS A 6 11.77 0.79 -7.77
C LYS A 6 11.84 0.23 -6.35
N TYR A 7 10.84 0.52 -5.51
CA TYR A 7 10.78 0.07 -4.12
C TYR A 7 9.98 -1.22 -3.92
N ASP A 8 9.57 -1.90 -4.99
CA ASP A 8 8.84 -3.16 -4.86
C ASP A 8 9.70 -4.22 -4.15
N GLU A 9 9.18 -4.76 -3.06
CA GLU A 9 9.83 -5.82 -2.28
C GLU A 9 9.24 -7.22 -2.58
N GLY A 10 8.19 -7.33 -3.41
CA GLY A 10 7.57 -8.63 -3.74
C GLY A 10 7.03 -9.40 -2.51
N LYS A 11 6.52 -8.70 -1.49
CA LYS A 11 6.05 -9.30 -0.24
C LYS A 11 4.68 -9.95 -0.40
N ASN A 12 4.68 -11.21 -0.80
CA ASN A 12 3.50 -12.08 -0.95
C ASN A 12 2.59 -12.10 0.30
N GLY A 13 3.17 -11.95 1.50
CA GLY A 13 2.40 -11.85 2.75
C GLY A 13 1.44 -10.66 2.81
N LEU A 14 1.55 -9.69 1.90
CA LEU A 14 0.63 -8.56 1.78
C LEU A 14 -0.52 -8.81 0.80
N PHE A 15 -0.49 -9.87 -0.01
CA PHE A 15 -1.38 -10.04 -1.18
C PHE A 15 -2.76 -10.63 -0.86
N SER A 16 -2.95 -11.11 0.36
CA SER A 16 -4.25 -11.57 0.84
C SER A 16 -4.71 -10.77 2.06
N ALA A 17 -6.01 -10.77 2.34
CA ALA A 17 -6.56 -10.25 3.57
C ALA A 17 -7.72 -11.15 4.05
N TYR A 18 -7.75 -11.44 5.35
CA TYR A 18 -8.78 -12.24 5.98
C TYR A 18 -9.23 -11.61 7.31
N ARG A 19 -10.53 -11.64 7.60
CA ARG A 19 -11.13 -11.10 8.84
C ARG A 19 -12.23 -12.03 9.37
N MET A 20 -12.20 -12.30 10.67
CA MET A 20 -13.20 -13.11 11.38
C MET A 20 -13.53 -12.45 12.72
N ASN A 21 -14.81 -12.26 13.02
CA ASN A 21 -15.30 -11.71 14.29
C ASN A 21 -14.59 -10.42 14.75
N GLY A 22 -14.39 -9.48 13.83
CA GLY A 22 -13.74 -8.20 14.12
C GLY A 22 -12.20 -8.23 14.16
N VAL A 23 -11.58 -9.42 14.12
CA VAL A 23 -10.14 -9.65 14.16
C VAL A 23 -9.61 -10.07 12.79
N GLY A 24 -8.47 -9.52 12.37
CA GLY A 24 -7.79 -9.92 11.15
C GLY A 24 -7.32 -8.73 10.33
N THR A 25 -7.06 -8.97 9.05
CA THR A 25 -6.48 -8.00 8.13
C THR A 25 -7.49 -7.48 7.10
N GLY A 26 -7.33 -6.24 6.68
CA GLY A 26 -8.10 -5.62 5.60
C GLY A 26 -7.27 -4.63 4.79
N TYR A 27 -7.75 -4.29 3.59
CA TYR A 27 -7.15 -3.26 2.75
C TYR A 27 -7.88 -1.93 2.90
N TYR A 28 -7.12 -0.87 3.16
CA TYR A 28 -7.61 0.49 3.33
C TYR A 28 -7.00 1.39 2.26
N LYS A 29 -7.85 2.07 1.47
CA LYS A 29 -7.38 2.92 0.38
C LYS A 29 -6.69 4.15 0.96
N VAL A 30 -5.40 4.31 0.67
CA VAL A 30 -4.60 5.47 1.09
C VAL A 30 -4.71 6.58 0.06
N ARG A 31 -4.50 6.25 -1.22
CA ARG A 31 -4.51 7.20 -2.33
C ARG A 31 -4.86 6.49 -3.64
N SER A 32 -5.31 7.27 -4.62
CA SER A 32 -5.40 6.85 -6.02
C SER A 32 -4.75 7.88 -6.92
N MET A 33 -4.23 7.45 -8.06
CA MET A 33 -3.64 8.30 -9.08
C MET A 33 -3.97 7.79 -10.48
N MET A 34 -3.99 8.67 -11.47
CA MET A 34 -4.09 8.29 -12.88
C MET A 34 -2.69 8.11 -13.45
N VAL A 35 -2.43 6.99 -14.12
CA VAL A 35 -1.20 6.69 -14.85
C VAL A 35 -1.61 6.11 -16.20
N ASP A 36 -1.18 6.71 -17.30
CA ASP A 36 -1.46 6.23 -18.66
C ASP A 36 -2.95 5.93 -18.92
N ASN A 37 -3.81 6.84 -18.43
CA ASN A 37 -5.29 6.73 -18.49
C ASN A 37 -5.91 5.58 -17.67
N GLU A 38 -5.11 4.89 -16.85
CA GLU A 38 -5.56 3.88 -15.90
C GLU A 38 -5.49 4.39 -14.46
N LYS A 39 -6.48 4.03 -13.66
CA LYS A 39 -6.52 4.41 -12.24
C LYS A 39 -5.80 3.36 -11.40
N VAL A 40 -4.75 3.79 -10.71
CA VAL A 40 -3.95 2.96 -9.81
C VAL A 40 -4.21 3.38 -8.36
N TYR A 41 -4.18 2.41 -7.46
CA TYR A 41 -4.46 2.60 -6.04
C TYR A 41 -3.25 2.23 -5.19
N ILE A 42 -3.09 2.97 -4.10
CA ILE A 42 -2.24 2.59 -2.98
C ILE A 42 -3.16 2.14 -1.85
N TYR A 43 -3.05 0.88 -1.46
CA TYR A 43 -3.76 0.32 -0.30
C TYR A 43 -2.78 0.05 0.83
N ALA A 44 -3.18 0.35 2.07
CA ALA A 44 -2.53 -0.15 3.26
C ALA A 44 -3.18 -1.49 3.65
N LYS A 45 -2.39 -2.54 3.87
CA LYS A 45 -2.85 -3.73 4.58
C LYS A 45 -2.74 -3.45 6.06
N MET A 46 -3.87 -3.49 6.76
CA MET A 46 -3.92 -3.22 8.18
C MET A 46 -4.45 -4.43 8.94
N PHE A 47 -3.89 -4.72 10.09
CA PHE A 47 -4.40 -5.68 11.06
C PHE A 47 -5.24 -4.96 12.11
N SER A 48 -6.42 -5.48 12.40
CA SER A 48 -7.32 -5.00 13.44
C SER A 48 -7.63 -6.14 14.39
N ILE A 49 -7.76 -5.82 15.68
CA ILE A 49 -8.30 -6.72 16.70
C ILE A 49 -9.47 -6.02 17.39
N LEU A 50 -10.43 -6.80 17.86
CA LEU A 50 -11.57 -6.28 18.60
C LEU A 50 -11.07 -5.48 19.82
N TYR A 51 -11.73 -4.36 20.12
CA TYR A 51 -11.39 -3.45 21.23
C TYR A 51 -10.11 -2.62 21.09
N ILE A 52 -9.28 -2.79 20.06
CA ILE A 52 -8.20 -1.85 19.75
C ILE A 52 -8.67 -0.88 18.66
N PRO A 53 -8.83 0.43 18.96
CA PRO A 53 -9.40 1.38 18.01
C PRO A 53 -8.46 1.67 16.84
N THR A 54 -7.15 1.57 17.05
CA THR A 54 -6.14 1.89 16.03
C THR A 54 -5.59 0.63 15.38
N PRO A 55 -5.90 0.37 14.10
CA PRO A 55 -5.35 -0.77 13.39
C PRO A 55 -3.87 -0.59 13.06
N ILE A 56 -3.13 -1.71 12.99
CA ILE A 56 -1.69 -1.75 12.75
C ILE A 56 -1.42 -1.92 11.26
N THR A 57 -0.70 -0.99 10.64
CA THR A 57 -0.29 -1.12 9.23
C THR A 57 0.81 -2.15 9.07
N LEU A 58 0.54 -3.20 8.29
CA LEU A 58 1.49 -4.27 7.97
C LEU A 58 2.34 -3.96 6.72
N GLY A 59 1.83 -3.12 5.83
CA GLY A 59 2.51 -2.71 4.60
C GLY A 59 1.55 -2.11 3.60
N TYR A 60 2.04 -1.85 2.39
CA TYR A 60 1.30 -1.18 1.33
C TYR A 60 1.34 -1.97 0.02
N LEU A 61 0.31 -1.81 -0.80
CA LEU A 61 0.19 -2.38 -2.14
C LEU A 61 -0.05 -1.26 -3.14
N LEU A 62 0.66 -1.32 -4.26
CA LEU A 62 0.31 -0.61 -5.48
C LEU A 62 -0.45 -1.59 -6.38
N CYS A 63 -1.65 -1.23 -6.83
CA CYS A 63 -2.47 -2.14 -7.64
C CYS A 63 -3.49 -1.40 -8.49
N TYR A 64 -3.94 -2.00 -9.60
CA TYR A 64 -5.10 -1.51 -10.34
C TYR A 64 -6.41 -1.81 -9.60
N ASN A 65 -6.46 -2.97 -8.95
CA ASN A 65 -7.52 -3.40 -8.06
C ASN A 65 -6.96 -4.49 -7.13
N LYS A 66 -7.78 -5.02 -6.21
CA LYS A 66 -7.34 -6.01 -5.22
C LYS A 66 -6.80 -7.32 -5.84
N ASP A 67 -7.17 -7.62 -7.08
CA ASP A 67 -6.77 -8.85 -7.78
C ASP A 67 -5.56 -8.64 -8.71
N LYS A 68 -5.22 -7.39 -9.02
CA LYS A 68 -4.13 -7.00 -9.93
C LYS A 68 -3.09 -6.15 -9.21
N ILE A 69 -2.27 -6.81 -8.41
CA ILE A 69 -1.17 -6.21 -7.65
C ILE A 69 0.02 -5.92 -8.58
N LEU A 70 0.57 -4.71 -8.48
CA LEU A 70 1.71 -4.24 -9.26
C LEU A 70 3.01 -4.24 -8.46
N ALA A 71 2.93 -3.87 -7.18
CA ALA A 71 4.08 -3.80 -6.29
C ALA A 71 3.61 -3.83 -4.83
N SER A 72 4.55 -4.11 -3.93
CA SER A 72 4.30 -4.22 -2.50
C SER A 72 5.46 -3.70 -1.67
N PHE A 73 5.12 -3.09 -0.54
CA PHE A 73 6.06 -2.31 0.25
C PHE A 73 5.90 -2.59 1.74
N SER A 74 7.02 -2.76 2.43
CA SER A 74 7.09 -2.52 3.87
C SER A 74 6.79 -1.07 4.20
N ASN A 75 6.48 -0.80 5.46
CA ASN A 75 6.33 0.56 5.96
C ASN A 75 7.59 1.41 5.73
N ALA A 76 8.78 0.80 5.84
CA ALA A 76 10.06 1.46 5.61
C ALA A 76 10.24 1.79 4.11
N ALA A 77 10.09 0.81 3.22
CA ALA A 77 10.20 1.03 1.78
C ALA A 77 9.21 2.08 1.27
N PHE A 78 7.97 2.05 1.76
CA PHE A 78 6.96 3.04 1.39
C PHE A 78 7.30 4.45 1.90
N LYS A 79 7.91 4.57 3.09
CA LYS A 79 8.36 5.85 3.64
C LYS A 79 9.48 6.45 2.79
N GLU A 80 10.46 5.65 2.37
CA GLU A 80 11.54 6.10 1.48
C GLU A 80 11.00 6.47 0.11
N ALA A 81 10.12 5.66 -0.47
CA ALA A 81 9.48 5.97 -1.75
C ALA A 81 8.70 7.30 -1.68
N LYS A 82 7.98 7.54 -0.58
CA LYS A 82 7.27 8.81 -0.36
C LYS A 82 8.25 9.98 -0.30
N LYS A 83 9.37 9.83 0.41
CA LYS A 83 10.40 10.87 0.54
C LYS A 83 11.02 11.21 -0.82
N GLU A 84 11.41 10.21 -1.62
CA GLU A 84 11.96 10.43 -2.97
C GLU A 84 10.95 11.13 -3.89
N ILE A 85 9.65 10.80 -3.79
CA ILE A 85 8.59 11.51 -4.54
C ILE A 85 8.49 12.97 -4.10
N GLU A 86 8.48 13.24 -2.79
CA GLU A 86 8.40 14.60 -2.25
C GLU A 86 9.60 15.45 -2.67
N GLU A 87 10.81 14.90 -2.61
CA GLU A 87 12.05 15.56 -3.07
C GLU A 87 12.01 15.81 -4.58
N THR A 88 11.59 14.82 -5.38
CA THR A 88 11.48 14.98 -6.83
C THR A 88 10.47 16.07 -7.20
N VAL A 89 9.32 16.12 -6.52
CA VAL A 89 8.29 17.15 -6.78
C VAL A 89 8.73 18.54 -6.32
N LEU A 90 9.48 18.64 -5.22
CA LEU A 90 9.99 19.93 -4.72
C LEU A 90 11.08 20.54 -5.63
N HIS A 91 11.79 19.69 -6.38
CA HIS A 91 12.87 20.08 -7.29
C HIS A 91 12.44 20.16 -8.77
N LEU A 92 11.14 20.03 -9.06
CA LEU A 92 10.51 20.26 -10.36
C LEU A 92 9.84 21.63 -10.41
#